data_AF-A0A5N5IAP4-F1
#
_entry.id   AF-A0A5N5IAP4-F1
#
_cell.length_a   1.000
_cell.length_b   1.000
_cell.length_c   1.000
_cell.angle_alpha   90.00
_cell.angle_beta   90.00
_cell.angle_gamma   90.00
#
_symmetry.space_group_name_H-M   'P 1'
#
loop_
_entity.id
_entity.type
_entity.pdbx_description
1 polymer ?
#
loop_
_entity_poly.entity_id
_entity_poly.type
_entity_poly.pdbx_seq_one_letter_code
_entity_poly.pdbx_strand_id
1 'polypeptide(L)'
;MDAIRKQASKLREQVAKQQQAVIKQFSGTGYESSDVMVIDEVEMQRHQQLEKLYRSTRAGKDFQKEVVKAAEAFTAIGYKHIEAGTKLSEDCSRYGAENTSDKILAKGASIYGDARKHVEKEQEDLNKLLSSQILDPLRAMIVGAPLEDARHLAQRYSRMRQEAETQAVEVSRRQARVRELPNPENVAKLQAAEAKMKELKANMAVLGIEASAALAAVEAQQQRLTFQRLVALVRTHMISDD
;
A
#
# COMPACT_ATOMS: atom_id res chain seq x y z
N MET A 1 -22.90 -23.68 8.99
CA MET A 1 -22.06 -22.46 8.91
C MET A 1 -21.93 -21.73 10.25
N ASP A 2 -22.99 -21.61 11.05
CA ASP A 2 -22.94 -20.86 12.33
C ASP A 2 -22.19 -21.55 13.48
N ALA A 3 -22.13 -22.88 13.50
CA ALA A 3 -21.37 -23.63 14.51
C ALA A 3 -19.85 -23.36 14.41
N ILE A 4 -19.33 -23.26 13.19
CA ILE A 4 -17.92 -22.96 12.90
C ILE A 4 -17.59 -21.51 13.30
N ARG A 5 -18.51 -20.57 13.02
CA ARG A 5 -18.36 -19.16 13.42
C ARG A 5 -18.34 -19.00 14.95
N LYS A 6 -19.18 -19.75 15.67
CA LYS A 6 -19.18 -19.78 17.15
C LYS A 6 -17.90 -20.38 17.73
N GLN A 7 -17.37 -21.46 17.14
CA GLN A 7 -16.09 -22.02 17.55
C GLN A 7 -14.93 -21.05 17.30
N ALA A 8 -14.90 -20.36 16.15
CA ALA A 8 -13.90 -19.35 15.85
C ALA A 8 -13.95 -18.16 16.83
N SER A 9 -15.15 -17.73 17.24
CA SER A 9 -15.29 -16.67 18.26
C SER A 9 -14.81 -17.12 19.65
N LYS A 10 -15.09 -18.36 20.06
CA LYS A 10 -14.60 -18.93 21.33
C LYS A 10 -13.08 -19.08 21.33
N LEU A 11 -12.49 -19.50 20.21
CA LEU A 11 -11.05 -19.61 20.07
C LEU A 11 -10.38 -18.23 20.14
N ARG A 12 -10.96 -17.21 19.48
CA ARG A 12 -10.46 -15.82 19.58
C ARG A 12 -10.53 -15.29 21.01
N GLU A 13 -11.62 -15.57 21.73
CA GLU A 13 -11.78 -15.12 23.12
C GLU A 13 -10.82 -15.85 24.07
N GLN A 14 -10.59 -17.15 23.86
CA GLN A 14 -9.57 -17.90 24.59
C GLN A 14 -8.17 -17.38 24.30
N VAL A 15 -7.84 -17.10 23.04
CA VAL A 15 -6.55 -16.52 22.66
C VAL A 15 -6.36 -15.12 23.26
N ALA A 16 -7.41 -14.29 23.28
CA ALA A 16 -7.36 -12.97 23.92
C ALA A 16 -7.16 -13.07 25.44
N LYS A 17 -7.87 -13.99 26.11
CA LYS A 17 -7.70 -14.26 27.54
C LYS A 17 -6.31 -14.82 27.86
N GLN A 18 -5.78 -15.68 26.99
CA GLN A 18 -4.45 -16.27 27.14
C GLN A 18 -3.36 -15.22 26.89
N GLN A 19 -3.52 -14.33 25.91
CA GLN A 19 -2.65 -13.18 25.70
C GLN A 19 -2.70 -12.22 26.90
N GLN A 20 -3.88 -11.91 27.45
CA GLN A 20 -4.01 -11.11 28.67
C GLN A 20 -3.39 -11.78 29.90
N ALA A 21 -3.53 -13.10 30.04
CA ALA A 21 -2.93 -13.85 31.14
C ALA A 21 -1.40 -13.89 31.04
N VAL A 22 -0.86 -14.08 29.82
CA VAL A 22 0.57 -14.01 29.56
C VAL A 22 1.12 -12.60 29.85
N ILE A 23 0.42 -11.55 29.41
CA ILE A 23 0.79 -10.16 29.73
C ILE A 23 0.75 -9.92 31.24
N LYS A 24 -0.28 -10.40 31.95
CA LYS A 24 -0.37 -10.32 33.42
C LYS A 24 0.72 -11.10 34.14
N GLN A 25 1.17 -12.21 33.58
CA GLN A 25 2.23 -13.03 34.15
C GLN A 25 3.61 -12.38 33.95
N PHE A 26 3.78 -11.61 32.86
CA PHE A 26 4.97 -10.77 32.64
C PHE A 26 4.92 -9.42 33.37
N SER A 27 3.74 -8.90 33.69
CA SER A 27 3.56 -7.65 34.44
C SER A 27 3.36 -7.84 35.95
N GLY A 28 3.29 -9.08 36.43
CA GLY A 28 2.90 -9.44 37.80
C GLY A 28 4.04 -9.78 38.75
N THR A 29 5.30 -9.79 38.31
CA THR A 29 6.44 -9.89 39.23
C THR A 29 6.68 -8.52 39.86
N GLY A 30 6.27 -8.39 41.11
CA GLY A 30 6.15 -7.12 41.84
C GLY A 30 7.37 -6.21 41.74
N TYR A 31 7.10 -4.98 41.28
CA TYR A 31 7.79 -3.77 41.69
C TYR A 31 6.76 -2.65 41.67
N GLU A 32 6.40 -2.16 42.85
CA GLU A 32 5.57 -0.98 43.03
C GLU A 32 6.12 0.19 42.20
N SER A 33 5.22 0.88 41.50
CA SER A 33 5.44 2.22 40.91
C SER A 33 6.85 2.47 40.38
N SER A 34 7.26 1.73 39.37
CA SER A 34 8.48 2.03 38.66
C SER A 34 8.16 2.92 37.46
N ASP A 35 8.69 4.14 37.47
CA ASP A 35 8.83 5.07 36.33
C ASP A 35 9.70 4.48 35.18
N VAL A 36 9.83 3.14 35.14
CA VAL A 36 10.68 2.29 34.30
C VAL A 36 9.78 1.44 33.37
N MET A 37 8.55 1.87 33.08
CA MET A 37 7.87 1.39 31.87
C MET A 37 8.48 2.09 30.66
N VAL A 38 9.35 1.34 29.98
CA VAL A 38 10.17 1.78 28.84
C VAL A 38 9.31 2.12 27.62
N ILE A 39 8.16 1.45 27.48
CA ILE A 39 7.17 1.64 26.42
C ILE A 39 5.85 1.98 27.11
N ASP A 40 5.43 3.23 26.97
CA ASP A 40 4.09 3.64 27.38
C ASP A 40 3.05 2.97 26.45
N GLU A 41 1.85 2.68 26.95
CA GLU A 41 0.77 2.04 26.19
C GLU A 41 0.46 2.82 24.90
N VAL A 42 0.59 4.16 24.97
CA VAL A 42 0.44 5.07 23.83
C VAL A 42 1.51 4.84 22.76
N GLU A 43 2.76 4.56 23.15
CA GLU A 43 3.85 4.25 22.21
C GLU A 43 3.60 2.92 21.52
N MET A 44 3.22 1.90 22.30
CA MET A 44 2.92 0.58 21.76
C MET A 44 1.79 0.63 20.73
N GLN A 45 0.70 1.34 21.04
CA GLN A 45 -0.42 1.54 20.12
C GLN A 45 0.04 2.26 18.84
N ARG A 46 0.87 3.30 18.96
CA ARG A 46 1.43 4.03 17.82
C ARG A 46 2.30 3.15 16.93
N HIS A 47 3.19 2.35 17.53
CA HIS A 47 4.02 1.41 16.79
C HIS A 47 3.17 0.40 16.02
N GLN A 48 2.15 -0.19 16.66
CA GLN A 48 1.23 -1.13 16.01
C GLN A 48 0.45 -0.47 14.86
N GLN A 49 0.01 0.77 15.04
CA GLN A 49 -0.66 1.53 13.99
C GLN A 49 0.27 1.76 12.80
N LEU A 50 1.52 2.17 13.05
CA LEU A 50 2.53 2.37 12.01
C LEU A 50 2.83 1.08 11.24
N GLU A 51 2.99 -0.04 11.94
CA GLU A 51 3.18 -1.36 11.31
C GLU A 51 2.00 -1.73 10.40
N LYS A 52 0.77 -1.49 10.85
CA LYS A 52 -0.43 -1.75 10.05
C LYS A 52 -0.47 -0.87 8.81
N LEU A 53 -0.22 0.43 8.96
CA LEU A 53 -0.20 1.40 7.87
C LEU A 53 0.91 1.08 6.86
N TYR A 54 2.10 0.72 7.33
CA TYR A 54 3.23 0.34 6.47
C TYR A 54 2.91 -0.91 5.64
N ARG A 55 2.32 -1.94 6.26
CA ARG A 55 1.88 -3.15 5.55
C ARG A 55 0.77 -2.86 4.55
N SER A 56 -0.21 -2.04 4.93
CA SER A 56 -1.33 -1.68 4.06
C SER A 56 -0.87 -0.87 2.85
N THR A 57 -0.04 0.15 3.04
CA THR A 57 0.52 0.95 1.94
C THR A 57 1.43 0.15 1.01
N ARG A 58 2.15 -0.85 1.55
CA ARG A 58 2.90 -1.83 0.75
C ARG A 58 1.97 -2.70 -0.08
N ALA A 59 0.94 -3.30 0.53
CA ALA A 59 -0.03 -4.12 -0.18
C ALA A 59 -0.76 -3.32 -1.27
N GLY A 60 -1.13 -2.06 -0.99
CA GLY A 60 -1.72 -1.15 -1.95
C GLY A 60 -0.79 -0.89 -3.15
N LYS A 61 0.49 -0.58 -2.91
CA LYS A 61 1.49 -0.41 -3.97
C LYS A 61 1.64 -1.67 -4.83
N ASP A 62 1.70 -2.84 -4.20
CA ASP A 62 1.89 -4.11 -4.89
C ASP A 62 0.65 -4.45 -5.75
N PHE A 63 -0.55 -4.25 -5.23
CA PHE A 63 -1.77 -4.41 -6.01
C PHE A 63 -1.83 -3.46 -7.21
N GLN A 64 -1.52 -2.17 -7.02
CA GLN A 64 -1.47 -1.19 -8.12
C GLN A 64 -0.48 -1.63 -9.22
N LYS A 65 0.68 -2.16 -8.84
CA LYS A 65 1.66 -2.70 -9.81
C LYS A 65 1.11 -3.85 -10.63
N GLU A 66 0.41 -4.79 -9.99
CA GLU A 66 -0.17 -5.93 -10.71
C GLU A 66 -1.29 -5.50 -11.66
N VAL A 67 -2.12 -4.52 -11.27
CA VAL A 67 -3.12 -3.92 -12.17
C VAL A 67 -2.44 -3.28 -13.38
N VAL A 68 -1.39 -2.47 -13.17
CA VAL A 68 -0.64 -1.83 -14.26
C VAL A 68 -0.05 -2.86 -15.21
N LYS A 69 0.63 -3.90 -14.71
CA LYS A 69 1.21 -4.97 -15.54
C LYS A 69 0.14 -5.68 -16.37
N ALA A 70 -0.99 -6.02 -15.76
CA ALA A 70 -2.07 -6.71 -16.47
C ALA A 70 -2.65 -5.82 -17.58
N ALA A 71 -2.93 -4.55 -17.29
CA ALA A 71 -3.47 -3.61 -18.28
C ALA A 71 -2.44 -3.28 -19.39
N GLU A 72 -1.14 -3.25 -19.09
CA GLU A 72 -0.09 -3.16 -20.11
C GLU A 72 -0.10 -4.36 -21.06
N ALA A 73 -0.26 -5.58 -20.53
CA ALA A 73 -0.38 -6.78 -21.35
C ALA A 73 -1.63 -6.74 -22.24
N PHE A 74 -2.78 -6.31 -21.70
CA PHE A 74 -4.00 -6.11 -22.49
C PHE A 74 -3.80 -5.09 -23.60
N THR A 75 -3.18 -3.95 -23.30
CA THR A 75 -2.91 -2.90 -24.29
C THR A 75 -1.99 -3.41 -25.40
N ALA A 76 -0.94 -4.17 -25.05
CA ALA A 76 -0.03 -4.76 -26.02
C ALA A 76 -0.72 -5.78 -26.95
N ILE A 77 -1.65 -6.58 -26.42
CA ILE A 77 -2.49 -7.48 -27.23
C ILE A 77 -3.44 -6.66 -28.11
N GLY A 78 -4.04 -5.60 -27.56
CA GLY A 78 -4.92 -4.69 -28.29
C GLY A 78 -4.25 -4.07 -29.52
N TYR A 79 -2.99 -3.65 -29.43
CA TYR A 79 -2.25 -3.14 -30.59
C TYR A 79 -2.05 -4.19 -31.69
N LYS A 80 -1.74 -5.44 -31.33
CA LYS A 80 -1.64 -6.53 -32.31
C LYS A 80 -2.98 -6.86 -32.97
N HIS A 81 -4.07 -6.77 -32.21
CA HIS A 81 -5.41 -6.93 -32.76
C HIS A 81 -5.73 -5.83 -33.77
N ILE A 82 -5.43 -4.57 -33.45
CA ILE A 82 -5.60 -3.42 -34.34
C ILE A 82 -4.82 -3.60 -35.64
N GLU A 83 -3.55 -4.01 -35.55
CA GLU A 83 -2.71 -4.27 -36.73
C GLU A 83 -3.33 -5.33 -37.64
N ALA A 84 -3.73 -6.48 -37.08
CA ALA A 84 -4.33 -7.57 -37.84
C ALA A 84 -5.68 -7.17 -38.47
N GLY A 85 -6.51 -6.45 -37.72
CA GLY A 85 -7.82 -6.01 -38.19
C GLY A 85 -7.74 -4.89 -39.23
N THR A 86 -6.77 -3.99 -39.12
CA THR A 86 -6.50 -2.96 -40.12
C THR A 86 -6.09 -3.60 -41.44
N LYS A 87 -5.16 -4.56 -41.40
CA LYS A 87 -4.76 -5.30 -42.59
C LYS A 87 -5.93 -6.04 -43.25
N LEU A 88 -6.77 -6.70 -42.46
CA LEU A 88 -7.97 -7.37 -42.96
C LEU A 88 -8.95 -6.38 -43.61
N SER A 89 -9.17 -5.23 -42.98
CA SER A 89 -9.99 -4.14 -43.53
C SER A 89 -9.46 -3.65 -44.88
N GLU A 90 -8.14 -3.43 -44.98
CA GLU A 90 -7.48 -2.99 -46.21
C GLU A 90 -7.60 -4.01 -47.34
N ASP A 91 -7.36 -5.29 -47.04
CA ASP A 91 -7.45 -6.37 -48.04
C ASP A 91 -8.90 -6.54 -48.55
N CYS A 92 -9.92 -6.45 -47.67
CA CYS A 92 -11.33 -6.48 -48.07
C CYS A 92 -11.74 -5.25 -48.90
N SER A 93 -11.29 -4.06 -48.51
CA SER A 93 -11.57 -2.81 -49.24
C SER A 93 -10.92 -2.84 -50.62
N ARG A 94 -9.68 -3.34 -50.71
CA ARG A 94 -8.95 -3.51 -51.98
C ARG A 94 -9.67 -4.49 -52.91
N TYR A 95 -10.09 -5.65 -52.40
CA TYR A 95 -10.87 -6.60 -53.18
C TYR A 95 -12.15 -5.98 -53.75
N GLY A 96 -12.89 -5.23 -52.92
CA GLY A 96 -14.13 -4.55 -53.32
C GLY A 96 -13.91 -3.49 -54.41
N ALA A 97 -12.80 -2.75 -54.36
CA ALA A 97 -12.46 -1.74 -55.35
C ALA A 97 -12.01 -2.34 -56.70
N GLU A 98 -11.29 -3.47 -56.68
CA GLU A 98 -10.68 -4.07 -57.87
C GLU A 98 -11.62 -5.00 -58.66
N ASN A 99 -12.66 -5.57 -58.04
CA ASN A 99 -13.47 -6.66 -58.63
C ASN A 99 -14.91 -6.23 -58.98
N THR A 100 -15.07 -5.33 -59.96
CA THR A 100 -16.38 -4.77 -60.37
C THR A 100 -17.34 -5.74 -61.08
N SER A 101 -16.87 -6.94 -61.46
CA SER A 101 -17.68 -7.96 -62.15
C SER A 101 -18.60 -8.75 -61.20
N ASP A 102 -18.15 -9.04 -59.97
CA ASP A 102 -18.94 -9.71 -58.94
C ASP A 102 -19.52 -8.69 -57.95
N LYS A 103 -20.65 -8.10 -58.36
CA LYS A 103 -21.25 -6.95 -57.66
C LYS A 103 -21.70 -7.25 -56.23
N ILE A 104 -22.01 -8.50 -55.89
CA ILE A 104 -22.51 -8.85 -54.54
C ILE A 104 -21.32 -9.04 -53.60
N LEU A 105 -20.34 -9.87 -53.99
CA LEU A 105 -19.19 -10.15 -53.15
C LEU A 105 -18.30 -8.90 -52.98
N ALA A 106 -18.02 -8.16 -54.06
CA ALA A 106 -17.21 -6.95 -54.01
C ALA A 106 -17.84 -5.87 -53.10
N LYS A 107 -19.16 -5.69 -53.19
CA LYS A 107 -19.88 -4.77 -52.30
C LYS A 107 -19.85 -5.24 -50.84
N GLY A 108 -20.06 -6.54 -50.60
CA GLY A 108 -19.97 -7.12 -49.26
C GLY A 108 -18.58 -6.92 -48.63
N ALA A 109 -17.52 -7.19 -49.39
CA ALA A 109 -16.14 -7.00 -48.96
C ALA A 109 -15.83 -5.54 -48.63
N SER A 110 -16.26 -4.58 -49.47
CA SER A 110 -16.08 -3.15 -49.20
C SER A 110 -16.79 -2.71 -47.92
N ILE A 111 -18.06 -3.11 -47.73
CA ILE A 111 -18.85 -2.77 -46.52
C ILE A 111 -18.17 -3.33 -45.26
N TYR A 112 -17.72 -4.58 -45.31
CA TYR A 112 -17.01 -5.19 -44.19
C TYR A 112 -15.69 -4.47 -43.91
N GLY A 113 -14.93 -4.14 -44.96
CA GLY A 113 -13.68 -3.38 -44.85
C GLY A 113 -13.88 -2.06 -44.12
N ASP A 114 -14.86 -1.26 -44.56
CA ASP A 114 -15.19 0.01 -43.93
C ASP A 114 -15.64 -0.17 -42.48
N ALA A 115 -16.56 -1.11 -42.21
CA ALA A 115 -17.03 -1.38 -40.85
C ALA A 115 -15.89 -1.82 -39.92
N ARG A 116 -15.00 -2.69 -40.40
CA ARG A 116 -13.86 -3.18 -39.61
C ARG A 116 -12.88 -2.05 -39.28
N LYS A 117 -12.64 -1.13 -40.23
CA LYS A 117 -11.81 0.06 -40.00
C LYS A 117 -12.35 0.91 -38.85
N HIS A 118 -13.67 1.08 -38.77
CA HIS A 118 -14.31 1.79 -37.67
C HIS A 118 -14.11 1.07 -36.34
N VAL A 119 -14.28 -0.25 -36.29
CA VAL A 119 -14.05 -1.06 -35.07
C VAL A 119 -12.61 -0.91 -34.56
N GLU A 120 -11.61 -0.96 -35.45
CA GLU A 120 -10.21 -0.80 -35.01
C GLU A 120 -9.91 0.60 -34.47
N LYS A 121 -10.59 1.63 -35.00
CA LYS A 121 -10.46 2.99 -34.48
C LYS A 121 -11.01 3.10 -33.05
N GLU A 122 -12.19 2.54 -32.78
CA GLU A 122 -12.76 2.50 -31.42
C GLU A 122 -11.84 1.73 -30.46
N GLN A 123 -11.25 0.62 -30.91
CA GLN A 123 -10.28 -0.14 -30.12
C GLN A 123 -8.99 0.66 -29.83
N GLU A 124 -8.52 1.46 -30.79
CA GLU A 124 -7.37 2.34 -30.62
C GLU A 124 -7.66 3.43 -29.57
N ASP A 125 -8.84 4.05 -29.66
CA ASP A 125 -9.25 5.10 -28.72
C ASP A 125 -9.49 4.54 -27.31
N LEU A 126 -10.02 3.32 -27.19
CA LEU A 126 -10.07 2.58 -25.91
C LEU A 126 -8.68 2.36 -25.33
N ASN A 127 -7.69 1.93 -26.13
CA ASN A 127 -6.31 1.71 -25.66
C ASN A 127 -5.66 3.03 -25.16
N LYS A 128 -5.91 4.15 -25.84
CA LYS A 128 -5.46 5.49 -25.40
C LYS A 128 -6.12 5.90 -24.09
N LEU A 129 -7.42 5.63 -23.94
CA LEU A 129 -8.18 5.95 -22.73
C LEU A 129 -7.71 5.11 -21.53
N LEU A 130 -7.47 3.81 -21.74
CA LEU A 130 -6.92 2.91 -20.74
C LEU A 130 -5.54 3.39 -20.26
N SER A 131 -4.69 3.80 -21.19
CA SER A 131 -3.35 4.30 -20.87
C SER A 131 -3.43 5.59 -20.03
N SER A 132 -4.12 6.60 -20.54
CA SER A 132 -4.16 7.94 -19.92
C SER A 132 -4.99 8.02 -18.64
N GLN A 133 -6.14 7.33 -18.57
CA GLN A 133 -7.05 7.44 -17.43
C GLN A 133 -6.74 6.45 -16.31
N ILE A 134 -6.06 5.35 -16.59
CA ILE A 134 -5.87 4.25 -15.64
C ILE A 134 -4.40 3.97 -15.41
N LEU A 135 -3.64 3.63 -16.45
CA LEU A 135 -2.22 3.23 -16.29
C LEU A 135 -1.38 4.39 -15.74
N ASP A 136 -1.41 5.56 -16.36
CA ASP A 136 -0.54 6.67 -15.98
C ASP A 136 -0.79 7.18 -14.55
N PRO A 137 -2.04 7.37 -14.08
CA PRO A 137 -2.30 7.73 -12.70
C PRO A 137 -1.85 6.66 -11.69
N LEU A 138 -2.00 5.37 -12.01
CA LEU A 138 -1.54 4.30 -11.12
C LEU A 138 -0.01 4.23 -11.09
N ARG A 139 0.67 4.37 -12.22
CA ARG A 139 2.14 4.47 -12.27
C ARG A 139 2.64 5.62 -11.42
N ALA A 140 2.06 6.81 -11.59
CA ALA A 140 2.41 7.99 -10.81
C ALA A 140 2.22 7.76 -9.30
N MET A 141 1.18 7.04 -8.88
CA MET A 141 0.95 6.69 -7.48
C MET A 141 2.01 5.70 -6.94
N ILE A 142 2.44 4.74 -7.77
CA ILE A 142 3.45 3.74 -7.40
C ILE A 142 4.84 4.37 -7.19
N VAL A 143 5.21 5.33 -8.04
CA VAL A 143 6.53 6.01 -8.01
C VAL A 143 6.52 7.34 -7.26
N GLY A 144 5.36 7.75 -6.74
CA GLY A 144 5.17 9.08 -6.17
C GLY A 144 6.02 9.33 -4.92
N ALA A 145 6.63 10.51 -4.85
CA ALA A 145 7.40 10.99 -3.69
C ALA A 145 6.67 10.83 -2.35
N PRO A 146 5.34 11.11 -2.22
CA PRO A 146 4.66 11.01 -0.92
C PRO A 146 4.74 9.62 -0.26
N LEU A 147 4.73 8.54 -1.05
CA LEU A 147 4.83 7.18 -0.51
C LEU A 147 6.25 6.88 -0.02
N GLU A 148 7.28 7.30 -0.75
CA GLU A 148 8.67 7.10 -0.33
C GLU A 148 9.03 7.99 0.88
N ASP A 149 8.58 9.25 0.90
CA ASP A 149 8.76 10.15 2.04
C ASP A 149 8.11 9.60 3.32
N ALA A 150 6.86 9.12 3.23
CA ALA A 150 6.17 8.49 4.36
C ALA A 150 6.91 7.23 4.86
N ARG A 151 7.49 6.44 3.96
CA ARG A 151 8.30 5.26 4.32
C ARG A 151 9.61 5.67 4.98
N HIS A 152 10.25 6.74 4.53
CA HIS A 152 11.45 7.27 5.16
C HIS A 152 11.16 7.75 6.60
N LEU A 153 10.04 8.42 6.83
CA LEU A 153 9.60 8.80 8.18
C LEU A 153 9.40 7.56 9.07
N ALA A 154 8.71 6.53 8.57
CA ALA A 154 8.48 5.28 9.30
C ALA A 154 9.80 4.54 9.64
N GLN A 155 10.76 4.52 8.71
CA GLN A 155 12.09 3.95 8.95
C GLN A 155 12.88 4.72 10.00
N ARG A 156 12.84 6.07 9.95
CA ARG A 156 13.46 6.91 10.98
C ARG A 156 12.84 6.69 12.35
N TYR A 157 11.51 6.55 12.42
CA TYR A 157 10.80 6.21 13.66
C TYR A 157 11.27 4.86 14.20
N SER A 158 11.34 3.82 13.35
CA SER A 158 11.81 2.49 13.76
C SER A 158 13.23 2.52 14.33
N ARG A 159 14.13 3.31 13.73
CA ARG A 159 15.50 3.48 14.24
C ARG A 159 15.52 4.17 15.59
N MET A 160 14.77 5.26 15.73
CA MET A 160 14.69 6.02 16.99
C MET A 160 14.07 5.20 18.12
N ARG A 161 13.11 4.32 17.80
CA ARG A 161 12.54 3.37 18.75
C ARG A 161 13.58 2.37 19.25
N GLN A 162 14.39 1.81 18.36
CA GLN A 162 15.50 0.92 18.73
C GLN A 162 16.56 1.63 19.59
N GLU A 163 16.86 2.90 19.29
CA GLU A 163 17.73 3.74 20.11
C GLU A 163 17.15 3.97 21.51
N ALA A 164 15.84 4.22 21.62
CA ALA A 164 15.15 4.36 22.90
C ALA A 164 15.16 3.05 23.71
N GLU A 165 14.93 1.90 23.07
CA GLU A 165 15.05 0.56 23.70
C GLU A 165 16.46 0.34 24.27
N THR A 166 17.50 0.69 23.50
CA THR A 166 18.91 0.58 23.94
C THR A 166 19.21 1.53 25.11
N GLN A 167 18.74 2.78 25.03
CA GLN A 167 18.93 3.77 26.08
C GLN A 167 18.22 3.36 27.38
N ALA A 168 17.07 2.69 27.28
CA ALA A 168 16.35 2.19 28.44
C ALA A 168 17.11 1.11 29.20
N VAL A 169 17.74 0.17 28.48
CA VAL A 169 18.65 -0.83 29.08
C VAL A 169 19.79 -0.14 29.82
N GLU A 170 20.34 0.95 29.25
CA GLU A 170 21.39 1.73 29.90
C GLU A 170 20.91 2.42 31.18
N VAL A 171 19.71 3.01 31.16
CA VAL A 171 19.09 3.61 32.35
C VAL A 171 18.95 2.56 33.45
N SER A 172 18.36 1.39 33.14
CA SER A 172 18.21 0.30 34.11
C SER A 172 19.55 -0.18 34.69
N ARG A 173 20.58 -0.28 33.84
CA ARG A 173 21.94 -0.64 34.27
C ARG A 173 22.54 0.41 35.22
N ARG A 174 22.34 1.69 34.94
CA ARG A 174 22.83 2.81 35.78
C ARG A 174 22.05 2.89 37.10
N GLN A 175 20.75 2.64 37.07
CA GLN A 175 19.91 2.57 38.28
C GLN A 175 20.38 1.45 39.21
N ALA A 176 20.67 0.26 38.68
CA ALA A 176 21.24 -0.84 39.46
C ALA A 176 22.58 -0.45 40.11
N ARG A 177 23.49 0.18 39.35
CA ARG A 177 24.79 0.64 39.88
C ARG A 177 24.66 1.71 40.97
N VAL A 178 23.69 2.63 40.87
CA VAL A 178 23.42 3.61 41.92
C VAL A 178 22.87 2.93 43.19
N ARG A 179 22.03 1.90 43.04
CA ARG A 179 21.52 1.11 44.17
C ARG A 179 22.63 0.33 44.88
N GLU A 180 23.61 -0.19 44.13
CA GLU A 180 24.77 -0.89 44.70
C GLU A 180 25.80 0.06 45.33
N LEU A 181 26.10 1.18 44.65
CA LEU A 181 27.12 2.16 45.06
C LEU A 181 26.57 3.59 44.89
N PRO A 182 25.90 4.14 45.92
CA PRO A 182 25.29 5.47 45.88
C PRO A 182 26.36 6.56 46.05
N ASN A 183 27.11 6.82 44.98
CA ASN A 183 28.11 7.89 44.93
C ASN A 183 27.69 8.99 43.94
N PRO A 184 28.18 10.23 44.10
CA PRO A 184 27.74 11.36 43.29
C PRO A 184 28.03 11.18 41.79
N GLU A 185 29.10 10.46 41.44
CA GLU A 185 29.45 10.17 40.04
C GLU A 185 28.43 9.25 39.35
N ASN A 186 28.01 8.17 40.02
CA ASN A 186 27.01 7.23 39.52
C ASN A 186 25.63 7.90 39.39
N VAL A 187 25.27 8.77 40.34
CA VAL A 187 24.04 9.55 40.30
C VAL A 187 24.04 10.51 39.10
N ALA A 188 25.13 11.27 38.88
CA ALA A 188 25.25 12.16 37.72
C ALA A 188 25.16 11.38 36.38
N LYS A 189 25.81 10.21 36.32
CA LYS A 189 25.76 9.29 35.18
C LYS A 189 24.37 8.72 34.91
N LEU A 190 23.56 8.51 35.94
CA LEU A 190 22.17 8.09 35.82
C LEU A 190 21.30 9.23 35.30
N GLN A 191 21.39 10.42 35.91
CA GLN A 191 20.65 11.61 35.50
C GLN A 191 20.89 11.97 34.03
N ALA A 192 22.14 11.88 33.57
CA ALA A 192 22.47 12.10 32.16
C ALA A 192 21.80 11.06 31.22
N ALA A 193 21.74 9.80 31.64
CA ALA A 193 21.09 8.74 30.87
C ALA A 193 19.56 8.92 30.82
N GLU A 194 18.95 9.34 31.93
CA GLU A 194 17.52 9.64 32.03
C GLU A 194 17.13 10.88 31.22
N ALA A 195 17.95 11.94 31.24
CA ALA A 195 17.76 13.13 30.41
C ALA A 195 17.77 12.79 28.91
N LYS A 196 18.75 11.99 28.47
CA LYS A 196 18.82 11.50 27.09
C LYS A 196 17.61 10.62 26.73
N MET A 197 17.14 9.78 27.65
CA MET A 197 15.93 8.97 27.44
C MET A 197 14.69 9.85 27.25
N LYS A 198 14.55 10.91 28.05
CA LYS A 198 13.44 11.86 27.95
C LYS A 198 13.42 12.58 26.60
N GLU A 199 14.58 13.01 26.12
CA GLU A 199 14.73 13.62 24.79
C GLU A 199 14.37 12.64 23.67
N LEU A 200 14.89 11.40 23.73
CA LEU A 200 14.57 10.35 22.75
C LEU A 200 13.06 10.05 22.71
N LYS A 201 12.41 9.92 23.87
CA LYS A 201 10.95 9.70 23.95
C LYS A 201 10.17 10.85 23.31
N ALA A 202 10.57 12.11 23.55
CA ALA A 202 9.91 13.28 22.97
C ALA A 202 10.06 13.32 21.44
N ASN A 203 11.28 13.15 20.94
CA ASN A 203 11.56 13.12 19.49
C ASN A 203 10.82 11.96 18.81
N MET A 204 10.80 10.79 19.45
CA MET A 204 10.11 9.60 18.94
C MET A 204 8.60 9.81 18.87
N ALA A 205 8.02 10.49 19.85
CA ALA A 205 6.59 10.79 19.84
C ALA A 205 6.19 11.68 18.67
N VAL A 206 6.94 12.77 18.42
CA VAL A 206 6.71 13.68 17.29
C VAL A 206 6.86 12.95 15.96
N LEU A 207 7.98 12.24 15.77
CA LEU A 207 8.26 11.51 14.54
C LEU A 207 7.23 10.41 14.27
N GLY A 208 6.75 9.73 15.32
CA GLY A 208 5.72 8.73 15.19
C GLY A 208 4.36 9.32 14.77
N ILE A 209 4.02 10.54 15.21
CA ILE A 209 2.81 11.24 14.75
C ILE A 209 2.95 11.60 13.27
N GLU A 210 4.08 12.17 12.87
CA GLU A 210 4.37 12.56 11.48
C GLU A 210 4.33 11.35 10.54
N ALA A 211 5.03 10.27 10.90
CA ALA A 211 5.04 9.03 10.12
C ALA A 211 3.64 8.42 10.00
N SER A 212 2.85 8.44 11.09
CA SER A 212 1.50 7.88 11.09
C SER A 212 0.56 8.68 10.21
N ALA A 213 0.60 10.01 10.33
CA ALA A 213 -0.21 10.91 9.52
C ALA A 213 0.15 10.79 8.03
N ALA A 214 1.45 10.76 7.70
CA ALA A 214 1.91 10.62 6.33
C ALA A 214 1.48 9.29 5.71
N LEU A 215 1.71 8.16 6.40
CA LEU A 215 1.30 6.85 5.88
C LEU A 215 -0.22 6.70 5.77
N ALA A 216 -1.00 7.24 6.72
CA ALA A 216 -2.47 7.22 6.64
C ALA A 216 -2.99 8.05 5.46
N ALA A 217 -2.40 9.22 5.20
CA ALA A 217 -2.74 10.05 4.04
C ALA A 217 -2.44 9.30 2.73
N VAL A 218 -1.28 8.64 2.65
CA VAL A 218 -0.90 7.84 1.48
C VAL A 218 -1.83 6.64 1.31
N GLU A 219 -2.17 5.92 2.38
CA GLU A 219 -3.11 4.80 2.32
C GLU A 219 -4.48 5.24 1.78
N ALA A 220 -5.05 6.32 2.32
CA ALA A 220 -6.33 6.85 1.88
C ALA A 220 -6.27 7.30 0.41
N GLN A 221 -5.17 7.93 -0.01
CA GLN A 221 -4.96 8.33 -1.39
C GLN A 221 -4.85 7.11 -2.31
N GLN A 222 -4.11 6.07 -1.92
CA GLN A 222 -3.97 4.83 -2.69
C GLN A 222 -5.34 4.18 -2.88
N GLN A 223 -6.12 4.00 -1.80
CA GLN A 223 -7.44 3.39 -1.86
C GLN A 223 -8.39 4.18 -2.77
N ARG A 224 -8.50 5.49 -2.54
CA ARG A 224 -9.38 6.37 -3.32
C ARG A 224 -9.03 6.38 -4.80
N LEU A 225 -7.75 6.61 -5.13
CA LEU A 225 -7.30 6.68 -6.51
C LEU A 225 -7.52 5.34 -7.20
N THR A 226 -7.08 4.24 -6.58
CA THR A 226 -7.21 2.89 -7.16
C THR A 226 -8.66 2.55 -7.43
N PHE A 227 -9.56 2.81 -6.46
CA PHE A 227 -10.99 2.61 -6.66
C PHE A 227 -11.53 3.42 -7.84
N GLN A 228 -11.20 4.70 -7.92
CA GLN A 228 -11.61 5.56 -9.05
C GLN A 228 -11.10 5.02 -10.39
N ARG A 229 -9.86 4.52 -10.46
CA ARG A 229 -9.30 3.96 -11.69
C ARG A 229 -9.97 2.64 -12.08
N LEU A 230 -10.28 1.77 -11.11
CA LEU A 230 -11.03 0.54 -11.38
C LEU A 230 -12.45 0.84 -11.89
N VAL A 231 -13.12 1.85 -11.33
CA VAL A 231 -14.43 2.31 -11.82
C VAL A 231 -14.30 2.88 -13.24
N ALA A 232 -13.26 3.66 -13.52
CA ALA A 232 -13.00 4.17 -14.86
C ALA A 232 -12.81 3.01 -15.86
N LEU A 233 -12.07 1.96 -15.48
CA LEU A 233 -11.85 0.78 -16.32
C LEU A 233 -13.15 0.05 -16.70
N VAL A 234 -14.11 -0.03 -15.78
CA VAL A 234 -15.44 -0.56 -16.09
C VAL A 234 -16.16 0.34 -17.09
N ARG A 235 -16.15 1.67 -16.86
CA ARG A 235 -16.82 2.63 -17.74
C ARG A 235 -16.22 2.66 -19.14
N THR A 236 -14.90 2.56 -19.27
CA THR A 236 -14.24 2.50 -20.58
C THR A 236 -14.69 1.30 -21.40
N HIS A 237 -15.07 0.19 -20.75
CA HIS A 237 -15.58 -0.99 -21.43
C HIS A 237 -17.09 -0.95 -21.70
N MET A 238 -17.87 -0.14 -20.97
CA MET A 238 -19.33 -0.04 -21.16
C MET A 238 -19.77 1.04 -22.16
N ILE A 239 -18.92 2.05 -22.42
CA ILE A 239 -19.25 3.13 -23.37
C ILE A 239 -19.19 2.66 -24.83
N SER A 240 -18.64 1.47 -25.10
CA SER A 240 -18.62 0.89 -26.46
C SER A 240 -19.97 0.32 -26.93
N ASP A 241 -21.01 0.34 -26.09
CA ASP A 241 -22.32 -0.29 -26.37
C ASP A 241 -23.50 0.69 -26.59
N ASP A 242 -23.28 2.01 -26.54
CA ASP A 242 -24.31 3.05 -26.80
C ASP A 242 -24.00 3.87 -28.07
#